data_AF-A0AAV4PXG6-F1
#
_entry.id   AF-A0AAV4PXG6-F1
#
_cell.length_a   1.000
_cell.length_b   1.000
_cell.length_c   1.000
_cell.angle_alpha   90.00
_cell.angle_beta   90.00
_cell.angle_gamma   90.00
#
_symmetry.space_group_name_H-M   'P 1'
#
loop_
_entity.id
_entity.type
_entity.pdbx_description
1 polymer ?
#
loop_
_entity_poly.entity_id
_entity_poly.type
_entity_poly.pdbx_seq_one_letter_code
_entity_poly.pdbx_strand_id
1 'polypeptide(L)'
;MKYLICIVVVLVTVQIVLSLEAEKISCPPKHIYEPCKCYDGPHPHLVCQNIDDTEVLRDIFIRSSPYWYKEVHIEYSVLQYLPHDMFQGVRILGLYLKNTTLVELFDETPENLQMIEVLHIENTEVFRGMSWEHLRKFTNLRLLTVYYNSIPSLGSEFSALVSKTLEQLTFFGTGTELVKP
;
A
#
# COMPACT_ATOMS: atom_id res chain seq x y z
N MET A 1 -3.56 56.68 8.47
CA MET A 1 -3.35 55.67 9.53
C MET A 1 -4.18 54.39 9.34
N LYS A 2 -5.44 54.43 8.87
CA LYS A 2 -6.26 53.23 8.62
C LYS A 2 -5.75 52.30 7.50
N TYR A 3 -5.12 52.85 6.46
CA TYR A 3 -4.60 52.07 5.33
C TYR A 3 -3.33 51.26 5.64
N LEU A 4 -2.54 51.69 6.65
CA LEU A 4 -1.30 51.00 7.02
C LEU A 4 -1.59 49.67 7.76
N ILE A 5 -2.72 49.61 8.47
CA ILE A 5 -3.14 48.43 9.26
C ILE A 5 -3.63 47.32 8.32
N CYS A 6 -4.35 47.64 7.24
CA CYS A 6 -4.80 46.63 6.28
C CYS A 6 -3.64 45.94 5.54
N ILE A 7 -2.56 46.66 5.23
CA ILE A 7 -1.39 46.09 4.53
C ILE A 7 -0.64 45.10 5.43
N VAL A 8 -0.52 45.41 6.72
CA VAL A 8 0.13 44.50 7.69
C VAL A 8 -0.72 43.25 7.93
N VAL A 9 -2.06 43.37 8.01
CA VAL A 9 -2.95 42.21 8.19
C VAL A 9 -2.94 41.30 6.96
N VAL A 10 -2.96 41.86 5.74
CA VAL A 10 -2.89 41.07 4.50
C VAL A 10 -1.54 40.36 4.35
N LEU A 11 -0.43 41.00 4.75
CA LEU A 11 0.89 40.36 4.74
C LEU A 11 1.04 39.25 5.79
N VAL A 12 0.44 39.39 6.97
CA VAL A 12 0.46 38.36 8.02
C VAL A 12 -0.44 37.17 7.66
N THR A 13 -1.56 37.37 6.96
CA THR A 13 -2.41 36.24 6.51
C THR A 13 -1.85 35.47 5.32
N VAL A 14 -0.97 36.08 4.50
CA VAL A 14 -0.30 35.40 3.38
C VAL A 14 0.95 34.61 3.85
N GLN A 15 1.37 34.78 5.11
CA GLN A 15 2.40 33.93 5.73
C GLN A 15 1.88 32.65 6.37
N ILE A 16 0.61 32.28 6.14
CA ILE A 16 0.22 30.86 6.18
C ILE A 16 0.79 30.24 4.90
N VAL A 17 2.13 30.18 4.88
CA VAL A 17 2.91 29.41 3.94
C VAL A 17 2.41 27.99 4.12
N LEU A 18 1.74 27.49 3.09
CA LEU A 18 1.56 26.07 2.85
C LEU A 18 2.93 25.43 3.03
N SER A 19 3.18 24.87 4.21
CA SER A 19 4.25 23.92 4.43
C SER A 19 3.84 22.68 3.65
N LEU A 20 4.14 22.67 2.35
CA LEU A 20 4.36 21.42 1.64
C LEU A 20 5.57 20.80 2.34
N GLU A 21 5.32 19.97 3.35
CA GLU A 21 6.32 19.05 3.82
C GLU A 21 6.72 18.21 2.61
N ALA A 22 7.91 18.49 2.07
CA ALA A 22 8.44 17.74 0.95
C ALA A 22 8.47 16.27 1.34
N GLU A 23 7.87 15.41 0.51
CA GLU A 23 7.89 13.96 0.69
C GLU A 23 9.32 13.50 1.00
N LYS A 24 9.52 12.85 2.15
CA LYS A 24 10.85 12.39 2.57
C LYS A 24 11.10 11.00 2.00
N ILE A 25 11.99 10.94 1.01
CA ILE A 25 12.52 9.71 0.42
C ILE A 25 13.64 9.18 1.32
N SER A 26 13.29 8.72 2.51
CA SER A 26 14.23 8.13 3.45
C SER A 26 13.48 7.30 4.50
N CYS A 27 14.21 6.50 5.26
CA CYS A 27 13.61 5.92 6.46
C CYS A 27 13.23 7.00 7.49
N PRO A 28 12.09 6.84 8.18
CA PRO A 28 11.74 7.67 9.33
C PRO A 28 12.70 7.46 10.51
N PRO A 29 12.68 8.34 11.53
CA PRO A 29 13.17 8.00 12.85
C PRO A 29 12.60 6.68 13.36
N LYS A 30 13.44 5.87 14.00
CA LYS A 30 13.13 4.48 14.41
C LYS A 30 11.78 4.30 15.12
N HIS A 31 11.44 5.19 16.05
CA HIS A 31 10.20 5.13 16.84
C HIS A 31 8.92 5.27 16.00
N ILE A 32 9.01 5.72 14.75
CA ILE A 32 7.86 5.83 13.85
C ILE A 32 7.47 4.46 13.28
N TYR A 33 8.46 3.68 12.86
CA TYR A 33 8.24 2.43 12.12
C TYR A 33 8.38 1.16 12.95
N GLU A 34 8.90 1.23 14.18
CA GLU A 34 8.90 0.06 15.08
C GLU A 34 7.47 -0.46 15.30
N PRO A 35 7.26 -1.80 15.34
CA PRO A 35 8.27 -2.87 15.37
C PRO A 35 8.83 -3.33 14.00
N CYS A 36 8.45 -2.69 12.90
CA CYS A 36 9.00 -3.03 11.58
C CYS A 36 10.48 -2.63 11.46
N LYS A 37 11.10 -3.01 10.34
CA LYS A 37 12.46 -2.58 9.96
C LYS A 37 12.38 -1.74 8.69
N CYS A 38 12.98 -0.56 8.72
CA CYS A 38 13.17 0.25 7.54
C CYS A 38 14.62 0.18 7.09
N TYR A 39 14.84 -0.04 5.79
CA TYR A 39 16.15 -0.07 5.18
C TYR A 39 16.30 1.12 4.26
N ASP A 40 17.31 1.94 4.57
CA ASP A 40 17.55 3.19 3.86
C ASP A 40 18.28 2.96 2.53
N GLY A 41 18.22 3.95 1.64
CA GLY A 41 18.84 3.91 0.33
C GLY A 41 18.18 4.87 -0.65
N PRO A 42 18.57 4.85 -1.94
CA PRO A 42 17.89 5.66 -2.96
C PRO A 42 16.40 5.31 -3.10
N HIS A 43 16.02 4.14 -2.58
CA HIS A 43 14.66 3.63 -2.56
C HIS A 43 14.40 2.91 -1.23
N PRO A 44 13.82 3.59 -0.23
CA PRO A 44 13.58 3.01 1.07
C PRO A 44 12.53 1.89 0.98
N HIS A 45 12.74 0.82 1.77
CA HIS A 45 11.77 -0.26 1.90
C HIS A 45 11.48 -0.57 3.37
N LEU A 46 10.21 -0.82 3.65
CA LEU A 46 9.70 -1.14 4.98
C LEU A 46 9.35 -2.63 5.05
N VAL A 47 9.86 -3.33 6.05
CA VAL A 47 9.62 -4.76 6.25
C VAL A 47 9.02 -4.97 7.63
N CYS A 48 7.75 -5.36 7.65
CA CYS A 48 6.96 -5.67 8.84
C CYS A 48 6.83 -7.19 8.96
N GLN A 49 7.34 -7.77 10.05
CA GLN A 49 7.34 -9.22 10.27
C GLN A 49 6.67 -9.56 11.59
N ASN A 50 5.90 -10.66 11.63
CA ASN A 50 5.19 -11.13 12.82
C ASN A 50 4.27 -10.05 13.44
N ILE A 51 3.51 -9.37 12.58
CA ILE A 51 2.49 -8.42 13.02
C ILE A 51 1.16 -9.16 13.07
N ASP A 52 0.63 -9.37 14.28
CA ASP A 52 -0.65 -10.06 14.47
C ASP A 52 -1.77 -9.13 14.92
N ASP A 53 -1.46 -7.84 15.09
CA ASP A 53 -2.41 -6.79 15.44
C ASP A 53 -2.50 -5.76 14.29
N THR A 54 -3.67 -5.70 13.67
CA THR A 54 -3.97 -4.79 12.58
C THR A 54 -3.82 -3.31 12.98
N GLU A 55 -4.11 -2.95 14.24
CA GLU A 55 -3.97 -1.56 14.70
C GLU A 55 -2.49 -1.15 14.81
N VAL A 56 -1.60 -2.08 15.20
CA VAL A 56 -0.14 -1.83 15.20
C VAL A 56 0.33 -1.52 13.78
N LEU A 57 -0.16 -2.25 12.78
CA LEU A 57 0.14 -1.97 11.39
C LEU A 57 -0.40 -0.60 10.98
N ARG A 58 -1.69 -0.31 11.22
CA ARG A 58 -2.32 0.98 10.90
C ARG A 58 -1.52 2.16 11.46
N ASP A 59 -1.18 2.09 12.74
CA ASP A 59 -0.46 3.12 13.47
C ASP A 59 0.92 3.44 12.86
N ILE A 60 1.66 2.42 12.39
CA ILE A 60 2.96 2.60 11.74
C ILE A 60 2.81 3.44 10.47
N PHE A 61 1.78 3.17 9.66
CA PHE A 61 1.55 3.88 8.41
C PHE A 61 1.05 5.30 8.65
N ILE A 62 0.14 5.52 9.60
CA ILE A 62 -0.32 6.86 9.98
C ILE A 62 0.86 7.74 10.40
N ARG A 63 1.75 7.23 11.27
CA ARG A 63 2.96 7.96 11.69
C ARG A 63 3.98 8.12 10.58
N SER A 64 3.97 7.23 9.57
CA SER A 64 4.85 7.29 8.42
C SER A 64 4.31 8.15 7.27
N SER A 65 3.16 8.80 7.41
CA SER A 65 2.51 9.59 6.34
C SER A 65 3.39 10.63 5.62
N PRO A 66 4.39 11.30 6.23
CA PRO A 66 5.26 12.23 5.47
C PRO A 66 6.41 11.52 4.72
N TYR A 67 6.49 10.19 4.82
CA TYR A 67 7.54 9.37 4.22
C TYR A 67 7.02 8.58 3.03
N TRP A 68 7.92 8.34 2.08
CA TRP A 68 7.65 7.53 0.91
C TRP A 68 8.45 6.23 0.99
N TYR A 69 7.78 5.10 0.72
CA TYR A 69 8.44 3.81 0.58
C TYR A 69 8.33 3.33 -0.88
N LYS A 70 9.44 2.87 -1.44
CA LYS A 70 9.38 2.17 -2.73
C LYS A 70 8.64 0.85 -2.55
N GLU A 71 8.99 0.10 -1.51
CA GLU A 71 8.42 -1.22 -1.26
C GLU A 71 8.02 -1.38 0.20
N VAL A 72 6.88 -2.02 0.42
CA VAL A 72 6.38 -2.44 1.71
C VAL A 72 6.21 -3.95 1.68
N HIS A 73 6.86 -4.63 2.62
CA HIS A 73 6.80 -6.07 2.78
C HIS A 73 6.12 -6.39 4.11
N ILE A 74 5.01 -7.13 4.04
CA ILE A 74 4.32 -7.68 5.22
C ILE A 74 4.52 -9.18 5.17
N GLU A 75 5.30 -9.69 6.12
CA GLU A 75 5.77 -11.07 6.11
C GLU A 75 5.44 -11.81 7.40
N TYR A 76 5.18 -13.11 7.31
CA TYR A 76 5.01 -13.99 8.49
C TYR A 76 4.00 -13.43 9.51
N SER A 77 2.90 -12.86 9.02
CA SER A 77 1.95 -12.09 9.83
C SER A 77 0.56 -12.70 9.76
N VAL A 78 -0.20 -12.64 10.86
CA VAL A 78 -1.59 -13.11 10.91
C VAL A 78 -2.52 -11.96 11.26
N LEU A 79 -3.15 -11.36 10.26
CA LEU A 79 -3.97 -10.17 10.43
C LEU A 79 -5.43 -10.46 10.11
N GLN A 80 -6.34 -9.64 10.64
CA GLN A 80 -7.73 -9.70 10.19
C GLN A 80 -7.83 -9.18 8.76
N TYR A 81 -7.19 -8.04 8.49
CA TYR A 81 -7.15 -7.36 7.21
C TYR A 81 -5.99 -6.36 7.15
N LEU A 82 -5.69 -5.87 5.95
CA LEU A 82 -4.89 -4.66 5.77
C LEU A 82 -5.80 -3.42 5.93
N PRO A 83 -5.49 -2.46 6.82
CA PRO A 83 -6.29 -1.26 7.01
C PRO A 83 -6.34 -0.42 5.73
N HIS A 84 -7.52 -0.01 5.27
CA HIS A 84 -7.67 0.79 4.06
C HIS A 84 -7.00 2.17 4.15
N ASP A 85 -6.92 2.72 5.35
CA ASP A 85 -6.32 4.01 5.66
C ASP A 85 -4.79 3.97 5.73
N MET A 86 -4.16 2.79 5.73
CA MET A 86 -2.69 2.68 5.70
C MET A 86 -2.07 3.24 4.41
N PHE A 87 -2.87 3.35 3.34
CA PHE A 87 -2.49 3.94 2.05
C PHE A 87 -2.82 5.45 1.98
N GLN A 88 -3.34 6.05 3.06
CA GLN A 88 -3.62 7.48 3.13
C GLN A 88 -2.37 8.24 3.60
N GLY A 89 -1.91 9.18 2.78
CA GLY A 89 -0.73 10.00 3.08
C GLY A 89 0.60 9.29 2.83
N VAL A 90 0.71 7.98 3.06
CA VAL A 90 1.93 7.22 2.73
C VAL A 90 1.93 6.83 1.26
N ARG A 91 2.96 7.24 0.53
CA ARG A 91 3.16 6.79 -0.84
C ARG A 91 3.89 5.43 -0.84
N ILE A 92 3.35 4.46 -1.56
CA ILE A 92 3.87 3.09 -1.68
C ILE A 92 3.82 2.69 -3.16
N LEU A 93 4.95 2.26 -3.75
CA LEU A 93 4.95 1.78 -5.14
C LEU A 93 4.78 0.27 -5.26
N GLY A 94 5.33 -0.49 -4.31
CA GLY A 94 5.28 -1.95 -4.31
C GLY A 94 4.73 -2.49 -2.99
N LEU A 95 3.72 -3.35 -3.07
CA LEU A 95 3.17 -4.07 -1.92
C LEU A 95 3.48 -5.55 -2.06
N TYR A 96 4.13 -6.10 -1.03
CA TYR A 96 4.55 -7.49 -0.95
C TYR A 96 3.90 -8.15 0.27
N LEU A 97 3.09 -9.17 0.04
CA LEU A 97 2.52 -10.03 1.08
C LEU A 97 3.21 -11.39 0.98
N LYS A 98 3.90 -11.84 2.04
CA LYS A 98 4.66 -13.11 2.01
C LYS A 98 4.44 -13.94 3.26
N ASN A 99 3.99 -15.18 3.14
CA ASN A 99 3.74 -16.03 4.31
C ASN A 99 2.76 -15.36 5.29
N THR A 100 1.72 -14.70 4.77
CA THR A 100 0.77 -13.93 5.56
C THR A 100 -0.58 -14.61 5.55
N THR A 101 -1.28 -14.61 6.67
CA THR A 101 -2.69 -15.04 6.74
C THR A 101 -3.57 -13.85 7.02
N LEU A 102 -4.63 -13.71 6.24
CA LEU A 102 -5.63 -12.66 6.33
C LEU A 102 -7.02 -13.27 6.42
N VAL A 103 -7.93 -12.69 7.21
CA VAL A 103 -9.35 -13.06 7.12
C VAL A 103 -9.93 -12.52 5.81
N GLU A 104 -9.61 -11.28 5.50
CA GLU A 104 -9.93 -10.58 4.24
C GLU A 104 -8.76 -9.66 3.83
N LEU A 105 -8.65 -9.31 2.56
CA LEU A 105 -7.50 -8.54 2.09
C LEU A 105 -7.47 -7.13 2.69
N PHE A 106 -8.62 -6.44 2.69
CA PHE A 106 -8.80 -5.10 3.26
C PHE A 106 -10.11 -5.03 4.04
N ASP A 107 -10.19 -4.19 5.08
CA ASP A 107 -11.45 -3.86 5.78
C ASP A 107 -12.43 -3.14 4.87
N GLU A 108 -11.91 -2.19 4.09
CA GLU A 108 -12.61 -1.47 3.04
C GLU A 108 -11.70 -1.33 1.82
N THR A 109 -12.26 -1.06 0.64
CA THR A 109 -11.44 -0.88 -0.55
C THR A 109 -10.65 0.44 -0.46
N PRO A 110 -9.30 0.41 -0.40
CA PRO A 110 -8.52 1.64 -0.23
C PRO A 110 -8.61 2.56 -1.46
N GLU A 111 -8.69 3.88 -1.21
CA GLU A 111 -8.84 4.86 -2.29
C GLU A 111 -7.55 5.17 -3.04
N ASN A 112 -6.38 4.96 -2.40
CA ASN A 112 -5.07 5.41 -2.90
C ASN A 112 -4.20 4.31 -3.54
N LEU A 113 -4.81 3.20 -3.97
CA LEU A 113 -4.09 2.08 -4.60
C LEU A 113 -3.55 2.40 -6.01
N GLN A 114 -3.96 3.51 -6.61
CA GLN A 114 -3.46 4.00 -7.89
C GLN A 114 -1.95 4.30 -7.87
N MET A 115 -1.31 4.44 -6.72
CA MET A 115 0.14 4.62 -6.65
C MET A 115 0.92 3.31 -6.75
N ILE A 116 0.26 2.17 -6.52
CA ILE A 116 0.91 0.86 -6.52
C ILE A 116 1.11 0.39 -7.96
N GLU A 117 2.38 0.17 -8.31
CA GLU A 117 2.81 -0.38 -9.59
C GLU A 117 3.12 -1.88 -9.51
N VAL A 118 3.44 -2.37 -8.31
CA VAL A 118 3.81 -3.77 -8.08
C VAL A 118 2.97 -4.37 -6.95
N LEU A 119 2.28 -5.47 -7.25
CA LEU A 119 1.61 -6.30 -6.25
C LEU A 119 2.21 -7.71 -6.31
N HIS A 120 2.85 -8.11 -5.22
CA HIS A 120 3.43 -9.44 -5.05
C HIS A 120 2.76 -10.15 -3.88
N ILE A 121 2.19 -11.31 -4.16
CA ILE A 121 1.50 -12.14 -3.17
C ILE A 121 2.14 -13.51 -3.19
N GLU A 122 2.72 -13.94 -2.08
CA GLU A 122 3.45 -15.19 -1.99
C GLU A 122 3.05 -15.97 -0.73
N ASN A 123 2.68 -17.23 -0.90
CA ASN A 123 2.29 -18.12 0.19
C ASN A 123 1.36 -17.42 1.20
N THR A 124 0.35 -16.71 0.69
CA THR A 124 -0.58 -15.88 1.46
C THR A 124 -1.96 -16.50 1.41
N GLU A 125 -2.59 -16.66 2.57
CA GLU A 125 -3.95 -17.18 2.67
C GLU A 125 -4.91 -16.03 2.99
N VAL A 126 -5.97 -15.89 2.19
CA VAL A 126 -7.10 -15.01 2.50
C VAL A 126 -8.30 -15.90 2.75
N PHE A 127 -8.74 -16.01 4.00
CA PHE A 127 -9.74 -16.98 4.44
C PHE A 127 -11.08 -16.83 3.71
N ARG A 128 -11.52 -15.58 3.47
CA ARG A 128 -12.74 -15.28 2.69
C ARG A 128 -12.54 -15.42 1.17
N GLY A 129 -11.35 -15.82 0.74
CA GLY A 129 -10.95 -15.92 -0.66
C GLY A 129 -10.39 -14.62 -1.22
N MET A 130 -9.60 -14.76 -2.28
CA MET A 130 -9.11 -13.62 -3.06
C MET A 130 -10.22 -13.09 -3.98
N SER A 131 -10.66 -11.85 -3.74
CA SER A 131 -11.58 -11.14 -4.64
C SER A 131 -10.81 -10.22 -5.59
N TRP A 132 -11.01 -10.40 -6.89
CA TRP A 132 -10.37 -9.57 -7.91
C TRP A 132 -10.96 -8.15 -8.00
N GLU A 133 -12.08 -7.88 -7.34
CA GLU A 133 -12.72 -6.56 -7.37
C GLU A 133 -11.80 -5.44 -6.84
N HIS A 134 -10.91 -5.76 -5.90
CA HIS A 134 -9.92 -4.80 -5.41
C HIS A 134 -8.94 -4.34 -6.50
N LEU A 135 -8.69 -5.17 -7.52
CA LEU A 135 -7.80 -4.83 -8.65
C LEU A 135 -8.27 -3.60 -9.42
N ARG A 136 -9.58 -3.27 -9.40
CA ARG A 136 -10.12 -2.07 -10.07
C ARG A 136 -9.45 -0.78 -9.61
N LYS A 137 -8.98 -0.72 -8.36
CA LYS A 137 -8.34 0.48 -7.79
C LYS A 137 -6.85 0.57 -8.09
N PHE A 138 -6.21 -0.53 -8.47
CA PHE A 138 -4.80 -0.53 -8.84
C PHE A 138 -4.62 -0.09 -10.30
N THR A 139 -5.03 1.13 -10.65
CA THR A 139 -5.08 1.61 -12.04
C THR A 139 -3.72 1.75 -12.71
N ASN A 140 -2.64 1.80 -11.93
CA ASN A 140 -1.26 1.87 -12.41
C ASN A 140 -0.49 0.57 -12.17
N LEU A 141 -1.18 -0.55 -11.88
CA LEU A 141 -0.51 -1.84 -11.68
C LEU A 141 0.17 -2.30 -12.96
N ARG A 142 1.49 -2.50 -12.88
CA ARG A 142 2.32 -2.97 -14.00
C ARG A 142 2.73 -4.42 -13.80
N LEU A 143 2.98 -4.82 -12.55
CA LEU A 143 3.44 -6.16 -12.20
C LEU A 143 2.49 -6.79 -11.18
N LEU A 144 1.88 -7.91 -11.55
CA LEU A 144 1.10 -8.75 -10.65
C LEU A 144 1.73 -10.14 -10.57
N THR A 145 2.28 -10.47 -9.41
CA THR A 145 2.93 -11.75 -9.14
C THR A 145 2.22 -12.47 -8.01
N VAL A 146 1.83 -13.72 -8.27
CA VAL A 146 1.10 -14.55 -7.31
C VAL A 146 1.74 -15.94 -7.22
N TYR A 147 2.45 -16.20 -6.14
CA TYR A 147 3.28 -17.40 -5.96
C TYR A 147 2.75 -18.28 -4.81
N TYR A 148 2.57 -19.57 -5.06
CA TYR A 148 2.18 -20.54 -4.03
C TYR A 148 0.89 -20.15 -3.26
N ASN A 149 -0.06 -19.51 -3.94
CA ASN A 149 -1.39 -19.21 -3.39
C ASN A 149 -2.42 -20.09 -4.08
N SER A 150 -3.36 -20.69 -3.33
CA SER A 150 -4.42 -21.51 -3.95
C SER A 150 -5.40 -20.63 -4.73
N ILE A 151 -5.28 -20.63 -6.05
CA ILE A 151 -6.14 -19.87 -6.96
C ILE A 151 -6.54 -20.81 -8.11
N PRO A 152 -7.55 -21.67 -7.91
CA PRO A 152 -7.91 -22.69 -8.90
C PRO A 152 -8.46 -22.08 -10.20
N SER A 153 -9.05 -20.88 -10.16
CA SER A 153 -9.50 -20.14 -11.34
C SER A 153 -9.44 -18.63 -11.10
N LEU A 154 -9.20 -17.87 -12.16
CA LEU A 154 -9.28 -16.41 -12.14
C LEU A 154 -10.71 -15.88 -12.35
N GLY A 155 -11.64 -16.69 -12.85
CA GLY A 155 -12.96 -16.21 -13.26
C GLY A 155 -12.91 -15.39 -14.56
N SER A 156 -14.10 -15.12 -15.13
CA SER A 156 -14.26 -14.36 -16.39
C SER A 156 -14.12 -12.85 -16.19
N GLU A 157 -14.31 -12.38 -14.96
CA GLU A 157 -14.27 -10.98 -14.59
C GLU A 157 -12.84 -10.45 -14.47
N PHE A 158 -11.85 -11.33 -14.22
CA PHE A 158 -10.45 -10.92 -13.99
C PHE A 158 -9.91 -10.00 -15.11
N SER A 159 -10.15 -10.34 -16.38
CA SER A 159 -9.68 -9.56 -17.53
C SER A 159 -10.33 -8.17 -17.61
N ALA A 160 -11.55 -8.03 -17.08
CA ALA A 160 -12.27 -6.77 -16.99
C ALA A 160 -11.81 -5.91 -15.80
N LEU A 161 -11.33 -6.53 -14.72
CA LEU A 161 -10.95 -5.88 -13.47
C LEU A 161 -9.48 -5.46 -13.42
N VAL A 162 -8.60 -6.21 -14.08
CA VAL A 162 -7.17 -5.98 -14.03
C VAL A 162 -6.78 -4.70 -14.77
N SER A 163 -5.75 -4.02 -14.26
CA SER A 163 -5.22 -2.79 -14.84
C SER A 163 -4.87 -2.94 -16.32
N LYS A 164 -5.18 -1.91 -17.11
CA LYS A 164 -4.76 -1.83 -18.52
C LYS A 164 -3.28 -1.48 -18.69
N THR A 165 -2.61 -1.08 -17.60
CA THR A 165 -1.16 -0.83 -17.56
C THR A 165 -0.36 -2.07 -17.18
N LEU A 166 -1.01 -3.23 -16.99
CA LEU A 166 -0.33 -4.46 -16.62
C LEU A 166 0.60 -4.93 -17.74
N GLU A 167 1.89 -4.98 -17.42
CA GLU A 167 2.97 -5.42 -18.31
C GLU A 167 3.35 -6.87 -18.06
N GLN A 168 3.28 -7.31 -16.79
CA GLN A 168 3.63 -8.65 -16.38
C GLN A 168 2.58 -9.24 -15.44
N LEU A 169 2.13 -10.44 -15.80
CA LEU A 169 1.26 -11.27 -14.99
C LEU A 169 1.95 -12.61 -14.75
N THR A 170 2.11 -13.02 -13.50
CA THR A 170 2.76 -14.28 -13.17
C THR A 170 1.99 -15.01 -12.08
N PHE A 171 1.53 -16.22 -12.40
CA PHE A 171 0.99 -17.19 -11.45
C PHE A 171 1.90 -18.41 -11.43
N PHE A 172 2.45 -18.73 -10.25
CA PHE A 172 3.35 -19.87 -10.10
C PHE A 172 2.97 -20.69 -8.88
N GLY A 173 2.84 -22.02 -9.05
CA GLY A 173 2.46 -22.90 -7.95
C GLY A 173 1.06 -22.61 -7.39
N THR A 174 0.15 -22.04 -8.18
CA THR A 174 -1.17 -21.59 -7.72
C THR A 174 -2.30 -22.60 -7.97
N GLY A 175 -2.03 -23.66 -8.74
CA GLY A 175 -3.07 -24.60 -9.18
C GLY A 175 -4.08 -23.98 -10.15
N THR A 176 -3.75 -22.85 -10.77
CA THR A 176 -4.63 -22.18 -11.73
C THR A 176 -4.67 -22.96 -13.04
N GLU A 177 -5.75 -23.70 -13.26
CA GLU A 177 -5.94 -24.52 -14.47
C GLU A 177 -6.76 -23.81 -15.55
N LEU A 178 -7.56 -22.81 -15.16
CA LEU A 178 -8.50 -22.11 -16.03
C LEU A 178 -8.25 -20.60 -16.03
N VAL A 179 -7.58 -20.14 -17.09
CA VAL A 179 -7.55 -18.72 -17.49
C VAL A 179 -8.62 -18.55 -18.57
N LYS A 180 -9.86 -18.26 -18.16
CA LYS A 180 -10.91 -17.89 -19.12
C LYS A 180 -10.73 -16.40 -19.45
N PRO A 181 -10.51 -16.02 -20.73
CA PRO A 181 -10.46 -14.62 -21.12
C PRO A 181 -11.80 -13.92 -20.93
#